data_AF-A0A8B7V8C0-F1
#
_entry.id   AF-A0A8B7V8C0-F1
#
_cell.length_a   1.000
_cell.length_b   1.000
_cell.length_c   1.000
_cell.angle_alpha   90.00
_cell.angle_beta   90.00
_cell.angle_gamma   90.00
#
_symmetry.space_group_name_H-M   'P 1'
#
loop_
_entity.id
_entity.type
_entity.pdbx_description
1 polymer ?
#
loop_
_entity_poly.entity_id
_entity_poly.type
_entity_poly.pdbx_seq_one_letter_code
_entity_poly.pdbx_strand_id
1 'polypeptide(L)'
;MVENAILLAAVSLLSACQQIYFALHVGKTRLQCKITAPAVTGSPQFERIFRAQQNSVEFYPVFLITLWLAGWYFSQGSSVSS
;
A
#
# COMPACT_ATOMS: atom_id res chain seq x y z
N MET A 1 22.92 -3.24 -11.78
CA MET A 1 21.82 -2.29 -11.55
C MET A 1 20.47 -2.98 -11.37
N VAL A 2 20.03 -3.85 -12.30
CA VAL A 2 18.73 -4.56 -12.17
C VAL A 2 18.67 -5.49 -10.96
N GLU A 3 19.74 -6.25 -10.67
CA GLU A 3 19.76 -7.19 -9.54
C GLU A 3 19.48 -6.52 -8.19
N ASN A 4 20.04 -5.34 -7.94
CA ASN A 4 19.81 -4.57 -6.72
C ASN A 4 18.37 -4.02 -6.62
N ALA A 5 17.67 -3.92 -7.75
CA ALA A 5 16.30 -3.41 -7.82
C ALA A 5 15.24 -4.52 -7.72
N ILE A 6 15.61 -5.80 -7.82
CA ILE A 6 14.67 -6.93 -7.75
C ILE A 6 13.89 -6.92 -6.43
N LEU A 7 14.59 -6.71 -5.31
CA LEU A 7 13.95 -6.67 -3.98
C LEU A 7 13.01 -5.46 -3.85
N LEU A 8 13.42 -4.28 -4.34
CA LEU A 8 12.59 -3.07 -4.34
C LEU A 8 11.33 -3.25 -5.20
N ALA A 9 11.47 -3.87 -6.37
CA ALA A 9 10.37 -4.18 -7.27
C ALA A 9 9.41 -5.22 -6.65
N ALA A 10 9.95 -6.27 -6.01
CA ALA A 10 9.15 -7.28 -5.32
C ALA A 10 8.33 -6.67 -4.17
N VAL A 11 8.96 -5.83 -3.33
CA VAL A 11 8.26 -5.11 -2.24
C VAL A 11 7.22 -4.15 -2.79
N SER A 12 7.54 -3.42 -3.87
CA SER A 12 6.58 -2.53 -4.54
C SER A 12 5.35 -3.31 -5.03
N LEU A 13 5.55 -4.44 -5.70
CA LEU A 13 4.46 -5.29 -6.19
C LEU A 13 3.62 -5.87 -5.04
N LEU A 14 4.28 -6.38 -3.99
CA LEU A 14 3.59 -6.90 -2.81
C LEU A 14 2.74 -5.82 -2.13
N SER A 15 3.27 -4.60 -2.00
CA SER A 15 2.55 -3.47 -1.44
C SER A 15 1.33 -3.07 -2.29
N ALA A 16 1.43 -3.14 -3.63
CA ALA A 16 0.32 -2.90 -4.53
C ALA A 16 -0.78 -3.96 -4.36
N CYS A 17 -0.40 -5.24 -4.27
CA CYS A 17 -1.32 -6.34 -3.99
C CYS A 17 -2.04 -6.14 -2.65
N GLN A 18 -1.35 -5.66 -1.61
CA GLN A 18 -1.94 -5.33 -0.33
C GLN A 18 -2.99 -4.21 -0.44
N GLN A 19 -2.72 -3.15 -1.20
CA GLN A 19 -3.69 -2.07 -1.43
C GLN A 19 -4.95 -2.58 -2.16
N ILE A 20 -4.78 -3.45 -3.16
CA ILE A 20 -5.90 -4.12 -3.85
C ILE A 20 -6.72 -4.95 -2.84
N TYR A 21 -6.05 -5.71 -1.97
CA TYR A 21 -6.72 -6.50 -0.94
C TYR A 21 -7.57 -5.62 -0.01
N PHE A 22 -7.05 -4.48 0.45
CA PHE A 22 -7.81 -3.53 1.26
C PHE A 22 -9.01 -2.95 0.53
N ALA A 23 -8.85 -2.57 -0.74
CA ALA A 23 -9.95 -2.08 -1.58
C ALA A 23 -11.05 -3.14 -1.76
N LEU A 24 -10.67 -4.40 -2.00
CA LEU A 24 -11.62 -5.52 -2.08
C LEU A 24 -12.34 -5.73 -0.75
N HIS A 25 -11.65 -5.59 0.38
CA HIS A 25 -12.24 -5.74 1.71
C HIS A 25 -13.28 -4.65 1.99
N VAL A 26 -12.97 -3.39 1.64
CA VAL A 26 -13.94 -2.28 1.69
C VAL A 26 -15.14 -2.60 0.81
N GLY A 27 -14.93 -3.05 -0.43
CA GLY A 27 -15.99 -3.42 -1.36
C GLY A 27 -16.91 -4.52 -0.83
N LYS A 28 -16.33 -5.56 -0.22
CA LYS A 28 -17.11 -6.64 0.43
C LYS A 28 -17.94 -6.11 1.60
N THR A 29 -17.34 -5.34 2.51
CA THR A 29 -18.06 -4.76 3.65
C THR A 29 -19.15 -3.80 3.18
N ARG A 30 -18.91 -3.05 2.10
CA ARG A 30 -19.89 -2.16 1.49
C ARG A 30 -21.16 -2.89 1.06
N LEU A 31 -21.00 -4.03 0.39
CA LEU A 31 -22.11 -4.89 -0.03
C LEU A 31 -22.86 -5.46 1.19
N GLN A 32 -22.13 -5.91 2.21
CA GLN A 32 -22.72 -6.44 3.46
C GLN A 32 -23.54 -5.39 4.21
N CYS A 33 -23.04 -4.15 4.28
CA CYS A 33 -23.72 -3.03 4.94
C CYS A 33 -24.73 -2.32 4.04
N LYS A 34 -24.94 -2.79 2.80
CA LYS A 34 -25.86 -2.20 1.81
C LYS A 34 -25.64 -0.69 1.59
N ILE A 35 -24.38 -0.27 1.59
CA ILE A 35 -24.00 1.13 1.38
C ILE A 35 -23.92 1.38 -0.14
N THR A 36 -24.89 2.10 -0.69
CA THR A 36 -24.92 2.46 -2.12
C THR A 36 -23.89 3.55 -2.44
N ALA A 37 -23.20 3.46 -3.58
CA ALA A 37 -22.37 4.59 -4.05
C ALA A 37 -23.21 5.84 -4.35
N PRO A 38 -22.68 7.05 -4.07
CA PRO A 38 -21.33 7.41 -3.60
C PRO A 38 -21.18 7.49 -2.07
N ALA A 39 -22.13 6.97 -1.29
CA ALA A 39 -22.09 7.12 0.16
C ALA A 39 -20.85 6.45 0.78
N VAL A 40 -20.26 7.17 1.75
CA VAL A 40 -19.08 6.78 2.54
C VAL A 40 -19.36 6.71 4.04
N THR A 41 -20.62 6.89 4.43
CA THR A 41 -21.12 6.88 5.81
C THR A 41 -22.22 5.85 5.97
N GLY A 42 -22.31 5.21 7.14
CA GLY A 42 -23.40 4.29 7.46
C GLY A 42 -23.08 3.40 8.65
N SER A 43 -22.72 2.14 8.41
CA SER A 43 -22.35 1.23 9.52
C SER A 43 -20.99 1.61 10.13
N PRO A 44 -20.86 1.69 11.47
CA PRO A 44 -19.57 1.92 12.13
C PRO A 44 -18.48 0.91 11.77
N GLN A 45 -18.85 -0.29 11.31
CA GLN A 45 -17.89 -1.27 10.81
C GLN A 45 -17.36 -0.89 9.43
N PHE A 46 -18.26 -0.48 8.52
CA PHE A 46 -17.89 0.00 7.19
C PHE A 46 -16.98 1.22 7.27
N GLU A 47 -17.34 2.20 8.11
CA GLU A 47 -16.55 3.42 8.26
C GLU A 47 -15.13 3.16 8.78
N ARG A 48 -14.97 2.22 9.72
CA ARG A 48 -13.64 1.83 10.23
C ARG A 48 -12.78 1.21 9.13
N ILE A 49 -13.34 0.26 8.37
CA ILE A 49 -12.61 -0.44 7.29
C ILE A 49 -12.30 0.55 6.14
N PHE A 50 -13.25 1.41 5.80
CA PHE A 50 -13.09 2.44 4.77
C PHE A 50 -12.01 3.46 5.16
N ARG A 51 -12.01 3.95 6.41
CA ARG A 51 -10.95 4.85 6.90
C ARG A 51 -9.58 4.18 6.94
N ALA A 52 -9.49 2.91 7.35
CA ALA A 52 -8.22 2.17 7.34
C ALA A 52 -7.64 2.07 5.92
N GLN A 53 -8.48 1.78 4.92
CA GLN A 53 -8.08 1.74 3.52
C GLN A 53 -7.68 3.13 2.99
N GLN A 54 -8.42 4.19 3.32
CA GLN A 54 -8.06 5.56 2.93
C GLN A 54 -6.72 6.00 3.53
N ASN A 55 -6.52 5.83 4.84
CA ASN A 55 -5.25 6.13 5.50
C ASN A 55 -4.09 5.40 4.80
N SER A 56 -4.29 4.12 4.45
CA SER A 56 -3.27 3.34 3.75
C SER A 56 -2.97 3.88 2.35
N VAL A 57 -3.96 4.39 1.63
CA VAL A 57 -3.79 5.02 0.31
C VAL A 57 -3.11 6.39 0.41
N GLU A 58 -3.45 7.20 1.41
CA GLU A 58 -2.87 8.53 1.62
C GLU A 58 -1.34 8.46 1.83
N PHE A 59 -0.86 7.46 2.58
CA PHE A 59 0.58 7.28 2.82
C PHE A 59 1.30 6.46 1.73
N TYR A 60 0.58 5.84 0.80
CA TYR A 60 1.17 4.94 -0.20
C TYR A 60 2.19 5.63 -1.13
N PRO A 61 1.96 6.86 -1.64
CA PRO A 61 2.95 7.57 -2.44
C PRO A 61 4.22 7.87 -1.66
N VAL A 62 4.09 8.29 -0.39
CA VAL A 62 5.22 8.57 0.49
C VAL A 62 6.04 7.30 0.70
N PHE A 63 5.37 6.19 0.99
CA PHE A 63 6.02 4.89 1.13
C PHE A 63 6.83 4.50 -0.12
N LEU A 64 6.24 4.60 -1.32
CA LEU A 64 6.93 4.24 -2.56
C LEU A 64 8.13 5.15 -2.82
N ILE A 65 8.00 6.47 -2.67
CA ILE A 65 9.11 7.41 -2.87
C ILE A 65 10.25 7.09 -1.89
N THR A 66 9.94 6.92 -0.60
CA THR A 66 10.95 6.60 0.40
C THR A 66 11.61 5.24 0.15
N LEU A 67 10.84 4.21 -0.22
CA LEU A 67 11.36 2.87 -0.53
C LEU A 67 12.38 2.93 -1.67
N TRP A 68 12.05 3.60 -2.77
CA TRP A 68 12.92 3.70 -3.94
C TRP A 68 14.13 4.59 -3.70
N LEU A 69 13.97 5.73 -3.01
CA LEU A 69 15.10 6.59 -2.63
C LEU A 69 16.04 5.88 -1.66
N ALA A 70 15.51 5.19 -0.64
CA ALA A 70 16.31 4.37 0.27
C ALA A 70 17.08 3.28 -0.47
N GLY A 71 16.38 2.56 -1.36
CA GLY A 71 16.96 1.50 -2.15
C GLY A 71 18.04 1.95 -3.14
N TRP A 72 17.95 3.16 -3.67
CA TRP A 72 18.96 3.68 -4.61
C TRP A 72 20.15 4.31 -3.90
N TYR A 73 19.89 5.16 -2.89
CA TYR A 73 20.93 5.99 -2.28
C TYR A 73 21.57 5.37 -1.03
N PHE A 74 20.86 4.49 -0.32
CA PHE A 74 21.37 3.88 0.92
C PHE A 74 21.77 2.40 0.75
N SER A 75 21.47 1.77 -0.39
CA SER A 75 21.92 0.39 -0.71
C SER A 75 23.41 0.31 -1.15
N GLN A 76 24.10 1.45 -1.26
CA GLN A 76 25.53 1.53 -1.59
C GLN A 76 26.42 1.45 -0.34
N GLY A 77 26.26 0.39 0.45
CA GLY A 77 27.09 0.08 1.64
C GLY A 77 27.87 -1.22 1.56
N SER A 78 27.67 -2.04 0.53
CA SER A 78 28.41 -3.31 0.32
C SER A 78 29.59 -3.12 -0.65
N SER A 79 30.32 -2.03 -0.50
CA SER A 79 31.71 -1.92 -0.96
C SER A 79 32.62 -1.77 0.25
N VAL A 80 32.52 -2.70 1.21
CA VAL A 80 33.65 -3.02 2.08
C VAL A 80 34.52 -3.97 1.27
N SER A 81 35.60 -3.38 0.74
CA SER A 81 36.82 -4.05 0.31
C SER A 81 37.11 -5.30 1.15
N SER A 82 37.17 -6.46 0.51
CA SER A 82 38.09 -7.58 0.79
C SER A 82 38.08 -8.53 -0.39
#